data_AF-A0A916M1B0-F1
#
_entry.id   AF-A0A916M1B0-F1
#
_cell.length_a   1.000
_cell.length_b   1.000
_cell.length_c   1.000
_cell.angle_alpha   90.00
_cell.angle_beta   90.00
_cell.angle_gamma   90.00
#
_symmetry.space_group_name_H-M   'P 1'
#
loop_
_entity.id
_entity.type
_entity.pdbx_description
1 polymer ?
#
loop_
_entity_poly.entity_id
_entity_poly.type
_entity_poly.pdbx_seq_one_letter_code
_entity_poly.pdbx_strand_id
1 'polypeptide(L)'
;VERREDGVVIRGAKVHQTGAANSHQILVMPGQALREGEERFAIACAMPVDTPGVRMVLGRQPSDERRGGPDAGNARFGGQECVVLFDDVFVPSERIFLDGDLRACATLLEAFAGFHRASYGGCKPGNLDVLIGAASLVAREHGVQRAGHVRDKLVEMAHLTETIHGVGLAASTKSTRHASGIWQVDPILANVCKHNVTRLPYEIVRLAEDLAGGALSTLPSIADLDHEVLGPALREVAGSEARAKTLRLIESMTYGAGSVPLRIECMHGAGSPQAQRIVLERTIDWESKVKRARVLAGLDPDTELEV
;
A
#
# COMPACT_ATOMS: atom_id res chain seq x y z
N VAL A 1 -2.74 20.88 -20.44
CA VAL A 1 -3.65 21.83 -19.78
C VAL A 1 -3.76 23.03 -20.70
N GLU A 2 -4.97 23.36 -21.13
CA GLU A 2 -5.29 24.62 -21.79
C GLU A 2 -5.73 25.60 -20.70
N ARG A 3 -5.14 26.80 -20.66
CA ARG A 3 -5.46 27.84 -19.66
C ARG A 3 -6.42 28.85 -20.27
N ARG A 4 -7.45 29.22 -19.52
CA ARG A 4 -8.49 30.18 -19.89
C ARG A 4 -8.61 31.24 -18.80
N GLU A 5 -9.36 32.32 -19.08
CA GLU A 5 -9.59 33.38 -18.10
C GLU A 5 -10.40 32.90 -16.88
N ASP A 6 -11.29 31.93 -17.09
CA ASP A 6 -12.24 31.40 -16.10
C ASP A 6 -11.83 30.04 -15.49
N GLY A 7 -10.69 29.49 -15.91
CA GLY A 7 -10.19 28.22 -15.39
C GLY A 7 -9.23 27.50 -16.34
N VAL A 8 -9.24 26.17 -16.29
CA VAL A 8 -8.41 25.32 -17.15
C VAL A 8 -9.21 24.18 -17.77
N VAL A 9 -8.75 23.70 -18.93
CA VAL A 9 -9.20 22.43 -19.51
C VAL A 9 -8.08 21.41 -19.43
N ILE A 10 -8.37 20.27 -18.80
CA ILE A 10 -7.41 19.19 -18.62
C ILE A 10 -7.75 17.98 -19.51
N ARG A 11 -6.70 17.39 -20.07
CA ARG A 11 -6.76 16.16 -20.87
C ARG A 11 -5.62 15.24 -20.44
N GLY A 12 -5.93 13.97 -20.23
CA GLY A 12 -4.94 12.96 -19.83
C GLY A 12 -5.54 11.83 -19.02
N ALA A 13 -4.73 11.19 -18.17
CA ALA A 13 -5.17 10.08 -17.35
C ALA A 13 -4.47 10.04 -15.99
N LYS A 14 -5.12 9.40 -15.01
CA LYS A 14 -4.54 8.95 -13.76
C LYS A 14 -4.74 7.45 -13.63
N VAL A 15 -3.66 6.73 -13.39
CA VAL A 15 -3.65 5.26 -13.31
C VAL A 15 -3.65 4.82 -11.85
N HIS A 16 -4.14 3.61 -11.60
CA HIS A 16 -4.11 2.95 -10.28
C HIS A 16 -4.86 3.73 -9.20
N GLN A 17 -5.95 4.41 -9.57
CA GLN A 17 -6.69 5.26 -8.65
C GLN A 17 -7.59 4.42 -7.76
N THR A 18 -7.10 4.13 -6.57
CA THR A 18 -7.85 3.41 -5.53
C THR A 18 -9.09 4.19 -5.16
N GLY A 19 -10.25 3.54 -5.27
CA GLY A 19 -11.50 4.11 -4.80
C GLY A 19 -12.03 5.32 -5.60
N ALA A 20 -11.58 5.51 -6.85
CA ALA A 20 -12.11 6.61 -7.67
C ALA A 20 -13.63 6.47 -7.90
N ALA A 21 -14.11 5.26 -8.23
CA ALA A 21 -15.51 5.01 -8.56
C ALA A 21 -16.47 5.07 -7.36
N ASN A 22 -15.97 5.11 -6.12
CA ASN A 22 -16.76 5.23 -4.90
C ASN A 22 -16.45 6.52 -4.12
N SER A 23 -15.82 7.52 -4.77
CA SER A 23 -15.54 8.84 -4.21
C SER A 23 -16.57 9.88 -4.67
N HIS A 24 -16.70 10.99 -3.94
CA HIS A 24 -17.52 12.14 -4.37
C HIS A 24 -16.74 13.15 -5.21
N GLN A 25 -15.42 13.23 -5.00
CA GLN A 25 -14.52 14.19 -5.62
C GLN A 25 -13.21 13.49 -6.00
N ILE A 26 -12.51 14.04 -6.98
CA ILE A 26 -11.17 13.64 -7.40
C ILE A 26 -10.25 14.84 -7.19
N LEU A 27 -9.16 14.64 -6.44
CA LEU A 27 -8.06 15.60 -6.35
C LEU A 27 -6.95 15.17 -7.32
N VAL A 28 -6.82 15.90 -8.42
CA VAL A 28 -5.74 15.72 -9.38
C VAL A 28 -4.51 16.46 -8.86
N MET A 29 -3.36 15.78 -8.82
CA MET A 29 -2.07 16.38 -8.47
C MET A 29 -0.97 15.87 -9.40
N PRO A 30 0.17 16.58 -9.56
CA PRO A 30 1.34 16.05 -10.26
C PRO A 30 1.84 14.75 -9.62
N GLY A 31 2.23 13.77 -10.45
CA GLY A 31 2.63 12.43 -9.98
C GLY A 31 4.13 12.20 -9.84
N GLN A 32 4.95 13.16 -10.27
CA GLN A 32 6.40 13.09 -10.30
C GLN A 32 7.00 14.50 -10.24
N ALA A 33 8.30 14.60 -9.95
CA ALA A 33 9.02 15.84 -10.14
C ALA A 33 9.00 16.24 -11.63
N LEU A 34 8.69 17.49 -11.90
CA LEU A 34 8.61 18.07 -13.24
C LEU A 34 9.86 18.92 -13.50
N ARG A 35 10.27 18.99 -14.75
CA ARG A 35 11.43 19.77 -15.22
C ARG A 35 10.99 21.10 -15.81
N GLU A 36 11.95 22.01 -15.97
CA GLU A 36 11.74 23.24 -16.75
C GLU A 36 11.22 22.89 -18.15
N GLY A 37 10.17 23.59 -18.60
CA GLY A 37 9.43 23.28 -19.83
C GLY A 37 8.25 22.32 -19.65
N GLU A 38 8.04 21.75 -18.45
CA GLU A 38 6.92 20.87 -18.13
C GLU A 38 5.80 21.57 -17.32
N GLU A 39 5.79 22.90 -17.26
CA GLU A 39 4.83 23.71 -16.49
C GLU A 39 3.38 23.46 -16.88
N ARG A 40 3.14 22.98 -18.12
CA ARG A 40 1.80 22.56 -18.59
C ARG A 40 1.25 21.33 -17.87
N PHE A 41 2.07 20.57 -17.15
CA PHE A 41 1.69 19.39 -16.36
C PHE A 41 1.67 19.68 -14.85
N ALA A 42 2.19 20.84 -14.44
CA ALA A 42 2.15 21.34 -13.07
C ALA A 42 0.75 21.89 -12.77
N ILE A 43 -0.21 20.98 -12.52
CA ILE A 43 -1.57 21.34 -12.17
C ILE A 43 -2.04 20.50 -10.98
N ALA A 44 -2.57 21.16 -9.95
CA ALA A 44 -3.33 20.50 -8.90
C ALA A 44 -4.73 21.13 -8.82
N CYS A 45 -5.77 20.32 -8.87
CA CYS A 45 -7.15 20.79 -8.86
C CYS A 45 -8.13 19.70 -8.40
N ALA A 46 -9.35 20.07 -8.03
CA ALA A 46 -10.39 19.12 -7.64
C ALA A 46 -11.67 19.27 -8.46
N MET A 47 -12.35 18.14 -8.66
CA MET A 47 -13.64 18.10 -9.37
C MET A 47 -14.52 16.95 -8.86
N PRO A 48 -15.85 17.03 -9.01
CA PRO A 48 -16.74 15.87 -8.87
C PRO A 48 -16.34 14.69 -9.75
N VAL A 49 -16.58 13.47 -9.27
CA VAL A 49 -16.28 12.23 -10.03
C VAL A 49 -17.12 12.10 -11.31
N ASP A 50 -18.27 12.76 -11.36
CA ASP A 50 -19.24 12.79 -12.46
C ASP A 50 -19.11 14.03 -13.34
N THR A 51 -18.02 14.79 -13.20
CA THR A 51 -17.75 15.96 -14.06
C THR A 51 -17.73 15.51 -15.53
N PRO A 52 -18.42 16.23 -16.45
CA PRO A 52 -18.40 15.90 -17.87
C PRO A 52 -16.98 15.76 -18.42
N GLY A 53 -16.74 14.66 -19.15
CA GLY A 53 -15.41 14.31 -19.68
C GLY A 53 -14.58 13.41 -18.76
N VAL A 54 -14.99 13.18 -17.50
CA VAL A 54 -14.38 12.16 -16.64
C VAL A 54 -14.93 10.79 -16.99
N ARG A 55 -14.05 9.83 -17.28
CA ARG A 55 -14.40 8.42 -17.51
C ARG A 55 -13.54 7.51 -16.65
N MET A 56 -14.09 6.40 -16.19
CA MET A 56 -13.35 5.43 -15.37
C MET A 56 -13.38 4.05 -16.00
N VAL A 57 -12.21 3.41 -16.05
CA VAL A 57 -12.06 2.01 -16.48
C VAL A 57 -11.58 1.20 -15.28
N LEU A 58 -12.41 0.25 -14.83
CA LEU A 58 -12.09 -0.61 -13.71
C LEU A 58 -10.95 -1.57 -14.09
N GLY A 59 -9.91 -1.63 -13.25
CA GLY A 59 -8.82 -2.59 -13.39
C GLY A 59 -9.21 -3.99 -12.90
N ARG A 60 -8.71 -5.02 -13.58
CA ARG A 60 -8.85 -6.41 -13.13
C ARG A 60 -8.03 -6.68 -11.86
N GLN A 61 -8.45 -7.69 -11.11
CA GLN A 61 -7.69 -8.25 -10.00
C GLN A 61 -7.68 -9.78 -10.08
N PRO A 62 -6.72 -10.47 -9.45
CA PRO A 62 -6.75 -11.92 -9.36
C PRO A 62 -8.07 -12.41 -8.74
N SER A 63 -8.70 -13.41 -9.37
CA SER A 63 -9.97 -14.00 -8.89
C SER A 63 -11.13 -13.00 -8.72
N ASP A 64 -11.14 -11.89 -9.47
CA ASP A 64 -12.18 -10.85 -9.39
C ASP A 64 -13.60 -11.37 -9.66
N GLU A 65 -13.76 -12.37 -10.52
CA GLU A 65 -15.05 -13.03 -10.80
C GLU A 65 -15.64 -13.82 -9.61
N ARG A 66 -14.85 -14.10 -8.56
CA ARG A 66 -15.34 -14.78 -7.35
C ARG A 66 -15.94 -13.83 -6.31
N ARG A 67 -15.82 -12.51 -6.49
CA ARG A 67 -16.25 -11.50 -5.50
C ARG A 67 -17.72 -11.68 -5.09
N GLY A 68 -17.99 -11.56 -3.80
CA GLY A 68 -19.33 -11.76 -3.23
C GLY A 68 -19.80 -13.22 -3.14
N GLY A 69 -19.06 -14.16 -3.74
CA GLY A 69 -19.35 -15.59 -3.68
C GLY A 69 -18.74 -16.30 -2.46
N PRO A 70 -19.07 -17.58 -2.26
CA PRO A 70 -18.61 -18.38 -1.12
C PRO A 70 -17.09 -18.64 -1.16
N ASP A 71 -16.50 -18.72 -2.35
CA ASP A 71 -15.06 -18.94 -2.57
C ASP A 71 -14.22 -17.64 -2.63
N ALA A 72 -14.81 -16.48 -2.30
CA ALA A 72 -14.11 -15.19 -2.34
C ALA A 72 -13.00 -15.04 -1.26
N GLY A 73 -13.07 -15.87 -0.21
CA GLY A 73 -12.29 -15.71 1.02
C GLY A 73 -12.80 -14.56 1.89
N ASN A 74 -12.77 -13.34 1.35
CA ASN A 74 -13.44 -12.18 1.91
C ASN A 74 -14.58 -11.73 0.99
N ALA A 75 -15.80 -12.19 1.29
CA ALA A 75 -16.97 -11.89 0.47
C ALA A 75 -17.51 -10.46 0.67
N ARG A 76 -17.16 -9.80 1.78
CA ARG A 76 -17.78 -8.52 2.19
C ARG A 76 -16.95 -7.30 1.84
N PHE A 77 -15.62 -7.39 1.92
CA PHE A 77 -14.73 -6.25 1.75
C PHE A 77 -13.72 -6.50 0.62
N GLY A 78 -13.38 -5.44 -0.11
CA GLY A 78 -12.40 -5.49 -1.18
C GLY A 78 -11.95 -4.10 -1.61
N GLY A 79 -10.93 -4.04 -2.45
CA GLY A 79 -10.43 -2.82 -3.09
C GLY A 79 -10.85 -2.73 -4.56
N GLN A 80 -10.65 -1.56 -5.14
CA GLN A 80 -10.81 -1.33 -6.58
C GLN A 80 -9.84 -0.24 -7.03
N GLU A 81 -9.27 -0.42 -8.21
CA GLU A 81 -8.43 0.57 -8.84
C GLU A 81 -8.99 0.90 -10.22
N CYS A 82 -9.11 2.18 -10.52
CA CYS A 82 -9.54 2.64 -11.85
C CYS A 82 -8.39 3.32 -12.58
N VAL A 83 -8.42 3.23 -13.91
CA VAL A 83 -7.83 4.27 -14.76
C VAL A 83 -8.88 5.36 -14.89
N VAL A 84 -8.56 6.58 -14.44
CA VAL A 84 -9.41 7.76 -14.60
C VAL A 84 -8.90 8.53 -15.82
N LEU A 85 -9.77 8.70 -16.81
CA LEU A 85 -9.51 9.42 -18.05
C LEU A 85 -10.18 10.79 -17.98
N PHE A 86 -9.45 11.82 -18.42
CA PHE A 86 -9.93 13.18 -18.53
C PHE A 86 -9.97 13.55 -20.02
N ASP A 87 -11.17 13.70 -20.55
CA ASP A 87 -11.45 14.08 -21.93
C ASP A 87 -11.97 15.52 -21.97
N ASP A 88 -11.04 16.47 -22.12
CA ASP A 88 -11.29 17.93 -22.11
C ASP A 88 -12.20 18.39 -20.97
N VAL A 89 -11.79 18.06 -19.75
CA VAL A 89 -12.54 18.40 -18.53
C VAL A 89 -12.24 19.84 -18.12
N PHE A 90 -13.26 20.68 -18.09
CA PHE A 90 -13.16 22.05 -17.57
C PHE A 90 -13.13 22.06 -16.04
N VAL A 91 -12.24 22.87 -15.48
CA VAL A 91 -12.09 23.09 -14.04
C VAL A 91 -12.04 24.59 -13.77
N PRO A 92 -12.96 25.13 -12.96
CA PRO A 92 -13.03 26.56 -12.71
C PRO A 92 -11.93 27.03 -11.76
N SER A 93 -11.54 28.30 -11.85
CA SER A 93 -10.40 28.89 -11.13
C SER A 93 -10.41 28.65 -9.61
N GLU A 94 -11.57 28.66 -8.95
CA GLU A 94 -11.69 28.43 -7.50
C GLU A 94 -11.39 26.98 -7.07
N ARG A 95 -11.27 26.06 -8.02
CA ARG A 95 -10.93 24.64 -7.80
C ARG A 95 -9.49 24.31 -8.18
N ILE A 96 -8.68 25.31 -8.55
CA ILE A 96 -7.27 25.17 -8.88
C ILE A 96 -6.41 25.53 -7.67
N PHE A 97 -5.51 24.64 -7.28
CA PHE A 97 -4.66 24.77 -6.09
C PHE A 97 -3.17 24.93 -6.42
N LEU A 98 -2.77 24.57 -7.63
CA LEU A 98 -1.42 24.76 -8.17
C LEU A 98 -1.54 24.88 -9.69
N ASP A 99 -0.92 25.90 -10.28
CA ASP A 99 -0.83 26.06 -11.73
C ASP A 99 0.57 26.60 -12.14
N GLY A 100 1.34 25.79 -12.86
CA GLY A 100 2.63 26.17 -13.45
C GLY A 100 3.83 26.19 -12.51
N ASP A 101 3.64 26.16 -11.18
CA ASP A 101 4.74 26.22 -10.21
C ASP A 101 5.42 24.85 -10.02
N LEU A 102 6.56 24.66 -10.69
CA LEU A 102 7.37 23.45 -10.62
C LEU A 102 7.96 23.20 -9.23
N ARG A 103 8.32 24.25 -8.48
CA ARG A 103 8.90 24.09 -7.13
C ARG A 103 7.83 23.63 -6.15
N ALA A 104 6.65 24.22 -6.22
CA ALA A 104 5.51 23.80 -5.41
C ALA A 104 5.08 22.35 -5.72
N CYS A 105 5.25 21.87 -6.95
CA CYS A 105 4.98 20.47 -7.31
C CYS A 105 5.84 19.50 -6.50
N ALA A 106 7.14 19.78 -6.36
CA ALA A 106 8.06 18.94 -5.59
C ALA A 106 7.65 18.90 -4.11
N THR A 107 7.36 20.06 -3.52
CA THR A 107 6.89 20.15 -2.12
C THR A 107 5.58 19.39 -1.91
N LEU A 108 4.60 19.53 -2.81
CA LEU A 108 3.33 18.82 -2.74
C LEU A 108 3.52 17.29 -2.81
N LEU A 109 4.38 16.83 -3.72
CA LEU A 109 4.68 15.42 -3.89
C LEU A 109 5.37 14.83 -2.64
N GLU A 110 6.34 15.54 -2.07
CA GLU A 110 7.04 15.12 -0.86
C GLU A 110 6.09 15.06 0.34
N ALA A 111 5.24 16.07 0.54
CA ALA A 111 4.26 16.08 1.61
C ALA A 111 3.25 14.93 1.47
N PHE A 112 2.63 14.77 0.29
CA PHE A 112 1.69 13.68 0.02
C PHE A 112 2.34 12.32 0.25
N ALA A 113 3.52 12.10 -0.34
CA ALA A 113 4.21 10.84 -0.22
C ALA A 113 4.61 10.56 1.24
N GLY A 114 5.07 11.56 2.00
CA GLY A 114 5.38 11.42 3.42
C GLY A 114 4.20 10.90 4.24
N PHE A 115 3.06 11.59 4.18
CA PHE A 115 1.85 11.15 4.89
C PHE A 115 1.40 9.75 4.47
N HIS A 116 1.37 9.47 3.17
CA HIS A 116 0.91 8.17 2.67
C HIS A 116 1.90 7.04 3.04
N ARG A 117 3.21 7.30 3.00
CA ARG A 117 4.25 6.36 3.42
C ARG A 117 4.13 5.98 4.90
N ALA A 118 3.86 6.95 5.77
CA ALA A 118 3.58 6.71 7.19
C ALA A 118 2.24 5.98 7.41
N SER A 119 1.22 6.28 6.60
CA SER A 119 -0.11 5.67 6.70
C SER A 119 -0.08 4.14 6.57
N TYR A 120 0.88 3.60 5.82
CA TYR A 120 1.10 2.15 5.75
C TYR A 120 1.44 1.50 7.08
N GLY A 121 2.02 2.27 8.00
CA GLY A 121 2.28 1.87 9.38
C GLY A 121 1.02 1.60 10.22
N GLY A 122 -0.16 1.99 9.75
CA GLY A 122 -1.43 1.61 10.37
C GLY A 122 -2.19 0.57 9.54
N CYS A 123 -2.45 0.89 8.26
CA CYS A 123 -3.36 0.08 7.46
C CYS A 123 -2.79 -1.31 7.10
N LYS A 124 -1.47 -1.45 6.91
CA LYS A 124 -0.88 -2.75 6.57
C LYS A 124 -0.80 -3.67 7.78
N PRO A 125 -0.34 -3.22 8.96
CA PRO A 125 -0.40 -4.04 10.17
C PRO A 125 -1.79 -4.61 10.45
N GLY A 126 -2.84 -3.79 10.37
CA GLY A 126 -4.21 -4.29 10.59
C GLY A 126 -4.65 -5.38 9.59
N ASN A 127 -4.21 -5.31 8.33
CA ASN A 127 -4.47 -6.40 7.37
C ASN A 127 -3.59 -7.64 7.64
N LEU A 128 -2.35 -7.44 8.06
CA LEU A 128 -1.42 -8.53 8.40
C LEU A 128 -1.87 -9.28 9.65
N ASP A 129 -2.48 -8.61 10.63
CA ASP A 129 -3.08 -9.24 11.81
C ASP A 129 -4.21 -10.20 11.43
N VAL A 130 -5.02 -9.85 10.43
CA VAL A 130 -6.04 -10.77 9.89
C VAL A 130 -5.40 -12.01 9.28
N LEU A 131 -4.30 -11.85 8.51
CA LEU A 131 -3.58 -12.97 7.92
C LEU A 131 -2.90 -13.86 8.99
N ILE A 132 -2.30 -13.26 10.01
CA ILE A 132 -1.72 -13.97 11.17
C ILE A 132 -2.82 -14.74 11.90
N GLY A 133 -3.98 -14.13 12.12
CA GLY A 133 -5.14 -14.77 12.72
C GLY A 133 -5.62 -15.97 11.91
N ALA A 134 -5.72 -15.83 10.58
CA ALA A 134 -6.10 -16.92 9.68
C ALA A 134 -5.07 -18.06 9.67
N ALA A 135 -3.76 -17.74 9.65
CA ALA A 135 -2.68 -18.72 9.73
C ALA A 135 -2.67 -19.48 11.08
N SER A 136 -2.97 -18.78 12.19
CA SER A 136 -3.12 -19.38 13.50
C SER A 136 -4.36 -20.28 13.59
N LEU A 137 -5.47 -19.86 12.97
CA LEU A 137 -6.70 -20.64 12.90
C LEU A 137 -6.48 -21.94 12.11
N VAL A 138 -5.90 -21.87 10.91
CA VAL A 138 -5.67 -23.08 10.09
C VAL A 138 -4.69 -24.05 10.77
N ALA A 139 -3.69 -23.55 11.49
CA ALA A 139 -2.78 -24.39 12.28
C ALA A 139 -3.49 -25.13 13.42
N ARG A 140 -4.56 -24.55 14.00
CA ARG A 140 -5.42 -25.21 15.00
C ARG A 140 -6.32 -26.25 14.34
N GLU A 141 -6.90 -25.94 13.19
CA GLU A 141 -7.72 -26.87 12.41
C GLU A 141 -6.91 -28.08 11.93
N HIS A 142 -5.62 -27.90 11.64
CA HIS A 142 -4.69 -28.99 11.35
C HIS A 142 -4.20 -29.76 12.59
N GLY A 143 -4.47 -29.26 13.80
CA GLY A 143 -4.00 -29.88 15.06
C GLY A 143 -2.50 -29.73 15.34
N VAL A 144 -1.79 -28.85 14.63
CA VAL A 144 -0.32 -28.72 14.70
C VAL A 144 0.16 -27.45 15.42
N GLN A 145 -0.75 -26.66 16.00
CA GLN A 145 -0.44 -25.41 16.70
C GLN A 145 0.64 -25.52 17.80
N ARG A 146 0.86 -26.72 18.38
CA ARG A 146 1.89 -26.94 19.41
C ARG A 146 3.27 -27.26 18.84
N ALA A 147 3.43 -27.45 17.54
CA ALA A 147 4.73 -27.68 16.92
C ALA A 147 5.62 -26.43 17.08
N GLY A 148 6.89 -26.63 17.42
CA GLY A 148 7.82 -25.53 17.68
C GLY A 148 7.95 -24.57 16.50
N HIS A 149 8.13 -25.12 15.29
CA HIS A 149 8.25 -24.33 14.07
C HIS A 149 6.96 -23.58 13.69
N VAL A 150 5.78 -24.05 14.11
CA VAL A 150 4.51 -23.33 13.84
C VAL A 150 4.43 -22.08 14.72
N ARG A 151 4.71 -22.22 16.02
CA ARG A 151 4.73 -21.09 16.94
C ARG A 151 5.77 -20.05 16.56
N ASP A 152 6.96 -20.51 16.18
CA ASP A 152 8.07 -19.66 15.76
C ASP A 152 7.69 -18.78 14.55
N LYS A 153 7.11 -19.39 13.50
CA LYS A 153 6.62 -18.65 12.33
C LYS A 153 5.55 -17.62 12.67
N LEU A 154 4.58 -17.96 13.53
CA LEU A 154 3.55 -17.01 13.98
C LEU A 154 4.15 -15.83 14.76
N VAL A 155 5.17 -16.08 15.59
CA VAL A 155 5.91 -15.02 16.29
C VAL A 155 6.67 -14.14 15.30
N GLU A 156 7.33 -14.73 14.30
CA GLU A 156 8.02 -13.96 13.26
C GLU A 156 7.04 -13.07 12.49
N MET A 157 5.90 -13.60 12.07
CA MET A 157 4.87 -12.81 11.39
C MET A 157 4.41 -11.60 12.24
N ALA A 158 4.20 -11.80 13.55
CA ALA A 158 3.86 -10.72 14.47
C ALA A 158 5.00 -9.72 14.65
N HIS A 159 6.24 -10.17 14.81
CA HIS A 159 7.42 -9.32 14.93
C HIS A 159 7.60 -8.40 13.72
N LEU A 160 7.48 -8.95 12.51
CA LEU A 160 7.58 -8.20 11.26
C LEU A 160 6.43 -7.17 11.12
N THR A 161 5.23 -7.55 11.55
CA THR A 161 4.05 -6.68 11.54
C THR A 161 4.22 -5.49 12.51
N GLU A 162 4.63 -5.76 13.74
CA GLU A 162 4.88 -4.73 14.75
C GLU A 162 6.06 -3.83 14.41
N THR A 163 7.04 -4.34 13.65
CA THR A 163 8.13 -3.52 13.11
C THR A 163 7.60 -2.44 12.16
N ILE A 164 6.65 -2.78 11.28
CA ILE A 164 5.99 -1.79 10.41
C ILE A 164 5.20 -0.78 11.26
N HIS A 165 4.43 -1.29 12.23
CA HIS A 165 3.56 -0.47 13.06
C HIS A 165 4.34 0.54 13.90
N GLY A 166 5.37 0.07 14.62
CA GLY A 166 6.22 0.89 15.47
C GLY A 166 6.90 2.03 14.71
N VAL A 167 7.41 1.78 13.49
CA VAL A 167 8.05 2.82 12.68
C VAL A 167 7.01 3.85 12.17
N GLY A 168 5.81 3.41 11.81
CA GLY A 168 4.73 4.33 11.41
C GLY A 168 4.27 5.26 12.54
N LEU A 169 4.12 4.72 13.75
CA LEU A 169 3.85 5.51 14.96
C LEU A 169 5.01 6.48 15.25
N ALA A 170 6.26 6.03 15.12
CA ALA A 170 7.42 6.88 15.31
C ALA A 170 7.46 8.04 14.31
N ALA A 171 7.11 7.80 13.04
CA ALA A 171 7.01 8.85 12.01
C ALA A 171 5.96 9.91 12.37
N SER A 172 4.84 9.47 12.96
CA SER A 172 3.75 10.36 13.35
C SER A 172 4.07 11.14 14.62
N THR A 173 4.66 10.50 15.62
CA THR A 173 5.00 11.11 16.92
C THR A 173 6.18 12.07 16.85
N LYS A 174 7.11 11.87 15.90
CA LYS A 174 8.19 12.82 15.60
C LYS A 174 7.81 13.90 14.58
N SER A 175 6.52 14.11 14.36
CA SER A 175 6.06 15.15 13.44
C SER A 175 6.54 16.54 13.86
N THR A 176 6.71 17.42 12.88
CA THR A 176 7.05 18.83 13.08
C THR A 176 5.94 19.72 12.55
N ARG A 177 5.74 20.88 13.19
CA ARG A 177 4.70 21.82 12.78
C ARG A 177 5.18 22.62 11.58
N HIS A 178 4.46 22.51 10.46
CA HIS A 178 4.68 23.31 9.27
C HIS A 178 4.17 24.75 9.44
N ALA A 179 4.67 25.69 8.63
CA ALA A 179 4.27 27.10 8.67
C ALA A 179 2.76 27.32 8.46
N SER A 180 2.09 26.45 7.70
CA SER A 180 0.63 26.47 7.53
C SER A 180 -0.16 25.99 8.77
N GLY A 181 0.54 25.48 9.79
CA GLY A 181 -0.05 24.98 11.04
C GLY A 181 -0.33 23.48 11.07
N ILE A 182 -0.27 22.76 9.93
CA ILE A 182 -0.36 21.30 9.88
C ILE A 182 0.87 20.64 10.51
N TRP A 183 0.69 19.48 11.12
CA TRP A 183 1.78 18.63 11.58
C TRP A 183 2.22 17.68 10.47
N GLN A 184 3.47 17.80 10.04
CA GLN A 184 4.07 16.95 9.02
C GLN A 184 4.83 15.80 9.67
N VAL A 185 4.60 14.58 9.17
CA VAL A 185 5.31 13.38 9.65
C VAL A 185 6.82 13.50 9.47
N ASP A 186 7.60 12.82 10.31
CA ASP A 186 9.05 12.73 10.15
C ASP A 186 9.38 12.06 8.81
N PRO A 187 10.10 12.75 7.90
CA PRO A 187 10.32 12.26 6.55
C PRO A 187 11.25 11.05 6.50
N ILE A 188 12.22 10.93 7.42
CA ILE A 188 13.11 9.77 7.45
C ILE A 188 12.31 8.54 7.86
N LEU A 189 11.58 8.62 8.98
CA LEU A 189 10.83 7.49 9.51
C LEU A 189 9.66 7.08 8.62
N ALA A 190 8.98 8.03 7.96
CA ALA A 190 7.96 7.70 6.98
C ALA A 190 8.54 6.87 5.81
N ASN A 191 9.72 7.27 5.31
CA ASN A 191 10.41 6.52 4.25
C ASN A 191 10.92 5.15 4.73
N VAL A 192 11.44 5.04 5.95
CA VAL A 192 11.83 3.75 6.55
C VAL A 192 10.61 2.83 6.70
N CYS A 193 9.48 3.36 7.19
CA CYS A 193 8.22 2.62 7.32
C CYS A 193 7.81 2.04 5.96
N LYS A 194 7.68 2.88 4.93
CA LYS A 194 7.32 2.39 3.59
C LYS A 194 8.34 1.41 3.04
N HIS A 195 9.63 1.64 3.23
CA HIS A 195 10.66 0.74 2.70
C HIS A 195 10.57 -0.66 3.32
N ASN A 196 10.27 -0.76 4.62
CA ASN A 196 9.96 -2.03 5.28
C ASN A 196 8.68 -2.67 4.72
N VAL A 197 7.63 -1.88 4.46
CA VAL A 197 6.38 -2.35 3.84
C VAL A 197 6.61 -2.94 2.44
N THR A 198 7.66 -2.53 1.72
CA THR A 198 7.99 -3.16 0.41
C THR A 198 8.57 -4.57 0.52
N ARG A 199 8.88 -5.05 1.74
CA ARG A 199 9.61 -6.30 1.98
C ARG A 199 8.87 -7.23 2.93
N LEU A 200 8.59 -6.75 4.15
CA LEU A 200 8.14 -7.59 5.25
C LEU A 200 6.77 -8.27 4.99
N PRO A 201 5.78 -7.61 4.37
CA PRO A 201 4.52 -8.26 3.99
C PRO A 201 4.71 -9.48 3.08
N TYR A 202 5.75 -9.51 2.23
CA TYR A 202 6.01 -10.65 1.36
C TYR A 202 6.48 -11.87 2.15
N GLU A 203 7.31 -11.67 3.18
CA GLU A 203 7.75 -12.76 4.06
C GLU A 203 6.59 -13.25 4.93
N ILE A 204 5.78 -12.35 5.47
CA ILE A 204 4.57 -12.73 6.24
C ILE A 204 3.62 -13.56 5.37
N VAL A 205 3.40 -13.16 4.12
CA VAL A 205 2.60 -13.94 3.15
C VAL A 205 3.21 -15.31 2.90
N ARG A 206 4.52 -15.41 2.68
CA ARG A 206 5.23 -16.69 2.48
C ARG A 206 5.05 -17.63 3.69
N LEU A 207 5.13 -17.09 4.91
CA LEU A 207 4.93 -17.85 6.14
C LEU A 207 3.48 -18.31 6.31
N ALA A 208 2.50 -17.48 5.91
CA ALA A 208 1.09 -17.88 5.92
C ALA A 208 0.81 -19.03 4.93
N GLU A 209 1.40 -18.99 3.73
CA GLU A 209 1.29 -20.06 2.74
C GLU A 209 1.89 -21.38 3.26
N ASP A 210 3.05 -21.32 3.90
CA ASP A 210 3.73 -22.45 4.54
C ASP A 210 2.85 -23.10 5.64
N LEU A 211 2.27 -22.27 6.51
CA LEU A 211 1.38 -22.75 7.58
C LEU A 211 0.04 -23.31 7.08
N ALA A 212 -0.48 -22.79 5.97
CA ALA A 212 -1.73 -23.25 5.36
C ALA A 212 -1.59 -24.57 4.59
N GLY A 213 -0.41 -24.85 4.02
CA GLY A 213 -0.15 -26.07 3.27
C GLY A 213 -0.83 -26.12 1.89
N GLY A 214 -0.62 -27.22 1.16
CA GLY A 214 -0.96 -27.32 -0.27
C GLY A 214 -2.46 -27.26 -0.61
N ALA A 215 -3.34 -27.55 0.35
CA ALA A 215 -4.79 -27.38 0.16
C ALA A 215 -5.15 -25.93 -0.16
N LEU A 216 -4.31 -24.96 0.23
CA LEU A 216 -4.51 -23.54 -0.07
C LEU A 216 -4.83 -23.27 -1.54
N SER A 217 -4.18 -23.95 -2.49
CA SER A 217 -4.37 -23.77 -3.94
C SER A 217 -5.10 -24.92 -4.63
N THR A 218 -5.39 -26.01 -3.92
CA THR A 218 -5.94 -27.25 -4.49
C THR A 218 -7.28 -27.66 -3.88
N LEU A 219 -7.81 -26.86 -2.96
CA LEU A 219 -9.12 -27.08 -2.35
C LEU A 219 -10.24 -27.02 -3.41
N PRO A 220 -11.17 -27.99 -3.46
CA PRO A 220 -12.39 -27.94 -4.26
C PRO A 220 -13.25 -26.70 -3.94
N SER A 221 -14.19 -26.34 -4.82
CA SER A 221 -15.07 -25.21 -4.54
C SER A 221 -15.99 -25.51 -3.34
N ILE A 222 -16.52 -24.48 -2.69
CA ILE A 222 -17.54 -24.68 -1.65
C ILE A 222 -18.76 -25.40 -2.24
N ALA A 223 -19.12 -25.12 -3.50
CA ALA A 223 -20.20 -25.81 -4.19
C ALA A 223 -19.95 -27.33 -4.34
N ASP A 224 -18.71 -27.74 -4.61
CA ASP A 224 -18.35 -29.16 -4.67
C ASP A 224 -18.48 -29.84 -3.30
N LEU A 225 -18.08 -29.14 -2.23
CA LEU A 225 -18.26 -29.64 -0.86
C LEU A 225 -19.74 -29.80 -0.50
N ASP A 226 -20.62 -28.97 -1.04
CA ASP A 226 -22.06 -29.01 -0.82
C ASP A 226 -22.83 -29.92 -1.77
N HIS A 227 -22.15 -30.51 -2.75
CA HIS A 227 -22.76 -31.42 -3.71
C HIS A 227 -23.31 -32.68 -3.02
N GLU A 228 -24.56 -33.07 -3.33
CA GLU A 228 -25.25 -34.18 -2.66
C GLU A 228 -24.49 -35.52 -2.75
N VAL A 229 -23.92 -35.81 -3.93
CA VAL A 229 -23.15 -37.04 -4.20
C VAL A 229 -21.68 -36.94 -3.78
N LEU A 230 -20.96 -35.90 -4.21
CA LEU A 230 -19.51 -35.78 -3.99
C LEU A 230 -19.15 -35.24 -2.61
N GLY A 231 -19.99 -34.37 -2.05
CA GLY A 231 -19.76 -33.65 -0.81
C GLY A 231 -19.44 -34.55 0.39
N PRO A 232 -20.16 -35.66 0.64
CA PRO A 232 -19.82 -36.60 1.71
C PRO A 232 -18.37 -37.10 1.63
N ALA A 233 -17.95 -37.59 0.46
CA ALA A 233 -16.58 -38.09 0.26
C ALA A 233 -15.53 -36.96 0.26
N LEU A 234 -15.86 -35.80 -0.32
CA LEU A 234 -14.94 -34.66 -0.33
C LEU A 234 -14.70 -34.11 1.07
N ARG A 235 -15.69 -34.04 1.95
CA ARG A 235 -15.51 -33.56 3.33
C ARG A 235 -14.62 -34.47 4.17
N GLU A 236 -14.56 -35.78 3.86
CA GLU A 236 -13.62 -36.70 4.51
C GLU A 236 -12.15 -36.41 4.16
N VAL A 237 -11.88 -35.93 2.94
CA VAL A 237 -10.51 -35.68 2.44
C VAL A 237 -10.10 -34.20 2.57
N ALA A 238 -10.98 -33.28 2.21
CA ALA A 238 -10.75 -31.84 2.20
C ALA A 238 -11.07 -31.16 3.54
N GLY A 239 -11.75 -31.85 4.45
CA GLY A 239 -12.14 -31.33 5.76
C GLY A 239 -13.44 -30.52 5.74
N SER A 240 -13.66 -29.77 6.82
CA SER A 240 -14.90 -29.02 7.03
C SER A 240 -15.00 -27.77 6.16
N GLU A 241 -16.22 -27.29 5.95
CA GLU A 241 -16.48 -26.00 5.30
C GLU A 241 -15.82 -24.82 6.05
N ALA A 242 -15.74 -24.90 7.38
CA ALA A 242 -15.05 -23.90 8.19
C ALA A 242 -13.56 -23.81 7.82
N ARG A 243 -12.88 -24.95 7.73
CA ARG A 243 -11.49 -25.03 7.27
C ARG A 243 -11.34 -24.52 5.83
N ALA A 244 -12.28 -24.89 4.96
CA ALA A 244 -12.31 -24.42 3.59
C ALA A 244 -12.38 -22.89 3.51
N LYS A 245 -13.26 -22.26 4.30
CA LYS A 245 -13.37 -20.79 4.39
C LYS A 245 -12.11 -20.13 4.94
N THR A 246 -11.47 -20.72 5.96
CA THR A 246 -10.18 -20.24 6.47
C THR A 246 -9.11 -20.26 5.38
N LEU A 247 -8.99 -21.37 4.64
CA LEU A 247 -8.06 -21.50 3.52
C LEU A 247 -8.38 -20.50 2.39
N ARG A 248 -9.66 -20.29 2.04
CA ARG A 248 -10.07 -19.28 1.05
C ARG A 248 -9.70 -17.86 1.47
N LEU A 249 -9.79 -17.53 2.76
CA LEU A 249 -9.34 -16.22 3.26
C LEU A 249 -7.84 -16.05 3.06
N ILE A 250 -7.04 -17.04 3.42
CA ILE A 250 -5.58 -17.02 3.21
C ILE A 250 -5.29 -16.89 1.71
N GLU A 251 -5.90 -17.73 0.85
CA GLU A 251 -5.74 -17.66 -0.62
C GLU A 251 -6.01 -16.25 -1.14
N SER A 252 -7.15 -15.68 -0.74
CA SER A 252 -7.57 -14.35 -1.18
C SER A 252 -6.52 -13.30 -0.83
N MET A 253 -5.93 -13.39 0.37
CA MET A 253 -4.93 -12.45 0.88
C MET A 253 -3.50 -12.69 0.35
N THR A 254 -3.16 -13.89 -0.09
CA THR A 254 -1.78 -14.24 -0.51
C THR A 254 -1.57 -14.20 -2.02
N TYR A 255 -2.57 -14.57 -2.82
CA TYR A 255 -2.52 -14.48 -4.30
C TYR A 255 -3.87 -14.23 -5.00
N GLY A 256 -4.98 -14.13 -4.28
CA GLY A 256 -6.29 -13.70 -4.82
C GLY A 256 -6.49 -12.17 -4.83
N ALA A 257 -7.74 -11.71 -4.85
CA ALA A 257 -8.07 -10.28 -4.94
C ALA A 257 -7.55 -9.47 -3.72
N GLY A 258 -7.61 -10.07 -2.52
CA GLY A 258 -7.06 -9.48 -1.29
C GLY A 258 -5.53 -9.38 -1.25
N SER A 259 -4.82 -9.99 -2.21
CA SER A 259 -3.36 -9.93 -2.29
C SER A 259 -2.85 -8.63 -2.93
N VAL A 260 -3.67 -7.97 -3.75
CA VAL A 260 -3.34 -6.68 -4.37
C VAL A 260 -2.91 -5.65 -3.32
N PRO A 261 -3.68 -5.39 -2.24
CA PRO A 261 -3.27 -4.46 -1.19
C PRO A 261 -2.09 -4.98 -0.36
N LEU A 262 -1.88 -6.30 -0.22
CA LEU A 262 -0.83 -6.84 0.65
C LEU A 262 0.52 -7.04 -0.04
N ARG A 263 0.55 -7.08 -1.38
CA ARG A 263 1.77 -7.33 -2.16
C ARG A 263 2.09 -6.16 -3.08
N ILE A 264 1.31 -6.00 -4.14
CA ILE A 264 1.65 -5.06 -5.22
C ILE A 264 1.51 -3.61 -4.76
N GLU A 265 0.47 -3.31 -3.99
CA GLU A 265 0.28 -1.98 -3.41
C GLU A 265 1.30 -1.69 -2.29
N CYS A 266 1.59 -2.68 -1.43
CA CYS A 266 2.71 -2.61 -0.48
C CYS A 266 4.05 -2.31 -1.16
N MET A 267 4.27 -2.80 -2.38
CA MET A 267 5.48 -2.54 -3.16
C MET A 267 5.51 -1.12 -3.76
N HIS A 268 4.40 -0.67 -4.36
CA HIS A 268 4.41 0.49 -5.27
C HIS A 268 3.64 1.72 -4.79
N GLY A 269 2.69 1.57 -3.88
CA GLY A 269 1.90 2.69 -3.40
C GLY A 269 2.77 3.74 -2.69
N ALA A 270 2.49 5.03 -2.90
CA ALA A 270 3.36 6.16 -2.51
C ALA A 270 4.83 6.10 -3.03
N GLY A 271 5.05 5.37 -4.12
CA GLY A 271 6.32 5.24 -4.84
C GLY A 271 6.98 3.88 -4.65
N SER A 272 7.61 3.38 -5.72
CA SER A 272 8.43 2.16 -5.72
C SER A 272 9.65 2.25 -4.79
N PRO A 273 10.30 1.12 -4.41
CA PRO A 273 11.39 1.07 -3.43
C PRO A 273 12.50 2.12 -3.62
N GLN A 274 12.88 2.40 -4.86
CA GLN A 274 13.94 3.35 -5.17
C GLN A 274 13.58 4.80 -4.78
N ALA A 275 12.29 5.15 -4.80
CA ALA A 275 11.83 6.47 -4.41
C ALA A 275 12.12 6.76 -2.93
N GLN A 276 11.93 5.78 -2.03
CA GLN A 276 12.29 5.97 -0.62
C GLN A 276 13.80 6.04 -0.43
N ARG A 277 14.57 5.24 -1.18
CA ARG A 277 16.03 5.24 -1.09
C ARG A 277 16.65 6.59 -1.48
N ILE A 278 16.18 7.20 -2.57
CA ILE A 278 16.64 8.53 -3.01
C ILE A 278 16.35 9.59 -1.94
N VAL A 279 15.17 9.55 -1.31
CA VAL A 279 14.84 10.51 -0.24
C VAL A 279 15.72 10.25 0.99
N LEU A 280 15.87 8.99 1.42
CA LEU A 280 16.73 8.65 2.55
C LEU A 280 18.19 9.05 2.34
N GLU A 281 18.73 8.82 1.14
CA GLU A 281 20.07 9.24 0.76
C GLU A 281 20.28 10.75 0.96
N ARG A 282 19.28 11.56 0.58
CA ARG A 282 19.33 13.03 0.67
C ARG A 282 19.04 13.56 2.08
N THR A 283 18.20 12.89 2.86
CA THR A 283 17.71 13.39 4.16
C THR A 283 18.51 12.89 5.35
N ILE A 284 19.22 11.76 5.22
CA ILE A 284 20.10 11.28 6.28
C ILE A 284 21.30 12.22 6.42
N ASP A 285 21.56 12.66 7.65
CA ASP A 285 22.74 13.44 8.01
C ASP A 285 23.97 12.52 8.09
N TRP A 286 24.59 12.29 6.94
CA TRP A 286 25.80 11.47 6.79
C TRP A 286 27.01 12.13 7.46
N GLU A 287 27.15 13.45 7.33
CA GLU A 287 28.26 14.21 7.90
C GLU A 287 28.29 14.09 9.44
N SER A 288 27.15 14.24 10.11
CA SER A 288 27.08 14.04 11.57
C SER A 288 27.45 12.62 11.99
N LYS A 289 27.14 11.59 11.19
CA LYS A 289 27.56 10.21 11.46
C LYS A 289 29.07 10.05 11.30
N VAL A 290 29.66 10.59 10.23
CA VAL A 290 31.11 10.60 9.99
C VAL A 290 31.82 11.34 11.13
N LYS A 291 31.33 12.53 11.49
CA LYS A 291 31.86 13.33 12.60
C LYS A 291 31.93 12.54 13.90
N ARG A 292 30.85 11.83 14.26
CA ARG A 292 30.82 10.97 15.46
C ARG A 292 31.85 9.85 15.39
N ALA A 293 32.00 9.21 14.23
CA ALA A 293 33.00 8.15 14.04
C ALA A 293 34.44 8.69 14.16
N ARG A 294 34.72 9.87 13.62
CA ARG A 294 36.02 10.54 13.72
C ARG A 294 36.41 10.83 15.17
N VAL A 295 35.49 11.38 15.96
CA VAL A 295 35.70 11.60 17.40
C VAL A 295 36.10 10.30 18.11
N LEU A 296 35.37 9.21 17.87
CA LEU A 296 35.64 7.92 18.51
C LEU A 296 36.96 7.28 18.03
N ALA A 297 37.39 7.59 16.82
CA ALA A 297 38.66 7.14 16.26
C ALA A 297 39.86 8.01 16.70
N GLY A 298 39.65 9.05 17.51
CA GLY A 298 40.70 9.99 17.90
C GLY A 298 41.16 10.92 16.77
N LEU A 299 40.32 11.10 15.74
CA LEU A 299 40.57 12.00 14.61
C LEU A 299 39.89 13.35 14.87
N ASP A 300 40.48 14.43 14.35
CA ASP A 300 39.84 15.75 14.37
C ASP A 300 38.51 15.69 13.59
N PRO A 301 37.37 15.98 14.23
CA PRO A 301 36.06 15.81 13.62
C PRO A 301 35.76 16.79 12.48
N ASP A 302 36.53 17.87 12.34
CA ASP A 302 36.30 18.93 11.34
C ASP A 302 37.31 18.92 10.19
N THR A 303 38.19 17.91 10.12
CA THR A 303 39.10 17.76 8.97
C THR A 303 38.31 17.43 7.70
N GLU A 304 38.46 18.27 6.67
CA GLU A 304 37.91 17.99 5.33
C GLU A 304 38.53 16.71 4.75
N LEU A 305 37.66 15.80 4.30
CA LEU A 305 38.07 14.63 3.54
C LEU A 305 37.98 14.99 2.06
N GLU A 306 39.09 14.87 1.34
CA GLU A 306 39.05 14.93 -0.13
C GLU A 306 38.24 13.73 -0.63
N VAL A 307 37.23 14.01 -1.48
CA VAL A 307 36.36 13.00 -2.12
C VAL A 307 36.85 12.71 -3.52
#